data_AF-D2KTU8-F1
#
_entry.id   AF-D2KTU8-F1
#
_cell.length_a   1.000
_cell.length_b   1.000
_cell.length_c   1.000
_cell.angle_alpha   90.00
_cell.angle_beta   90.00
_cell.angle_gamma   90.00
#
_symmetry.space_group_name_H-M   'P 1'
#
loop_
_entity.id
_entity.type
_entity.pdbx_description
1 polymer ?
#
loop_
_entity_poly.entity_id
_entity_poly.type
_entity_poly.pdbx_seq_one_letter_code
_entity_poly.pdbx_strand_id
1 'polypeptide(L)'
;MPALHSMRLVAQVLTLSGKVAQRHAADHQPQRAVCRQPARQHHRLRALTAQSSAPSASTTGSGAATTQSPEIEAAEVEAAAADARQNGSPSFSNMKVYGLQEENWEKAALSIVVVGASGDLAKKKIFPSLFALYYENMLPQNFKVYGYARSKMNDEEFRDLIAGSLTCRLNDAGDCGKKMDEFLERCFYQAGQYASEDDFAALDKRMADGESEQSCADRMFYLSIPPNIFTTVAACASKAASSKCGWTRMIVEKPFGKDSESFQELSAALYEHLREDQIYRIDHYLGKELIENLTVLRFANLVFEPLWSRQYIRNVQVIFSENFGTEGRGGYFDQYGIVRDVIQNHLLQILALFAMEQPASLDAEDIRNEKVKVLKSMGQVRLEDMVLGQYRSRTTRGTTLPGYLDDDTVPPNSITPTFAACSVFINNARWDGVPFLLKAGKALANKAAEIRVQFRHVPGNLYRNKLGLDLDKATNELVIRVQPNEGIYLKVNNKVPGLGLRIDTTRLDLTYKSKYQATLPDAYERLILDCINGDRRLFIRNDELEVAWEKFTPVLKEIEDRGVQPELYPYGSRGPVGAHYLAAKHGVRWGDLAADDE
;
A
#
# COMPACT_ATOMS: atom_id res chain seq x y z
N MET A 1 -44.43 -24.99 -35.92
CA MET A 1 -43.51 -25.06 -37.08
C MET A 1 -43.64 -23.75 -37.83
N PRO A 2 -42.56 -22.96 -37.97
CA PRO A 2 -41.45 -23.34 -38.86
C PRO A 2 -40.07 -23.08 -38.24
N ALA A 3 -39.27 -24.14 -38.20
CA ALA A 3 -37.82 -24.09 -37.94
C ALA A 3 -37.19 -25.06 -38.94
N LEU A 4 -36.74 -24.56 -40.09
CA LEU A 4 -35.94 -25.34 -41.06
C LEU A 4 -35.29 -24.50 -42.18
N HIS A 5 -35.13 -23.18 -42.03
CA HIS A 5 -34.51 -22.33 -43.06
C HIS A 5 -33.22 -21.59 -42.67
N SER A 6 -32.78 -21.62 -41.40
CA SER A 6 -31.51 -20.97 -40.99
C SER A 6 -30.31 -21.91 -40.85
N MET A 7 -30.46 -23.22 -41.07
CA MET A 7 -29.37 -24.20 -40.88
C MET A 7 -28.55 -24.51 -42.15
N ARG A 8 -28.83 -23.85 -43.29
CA ARG A 8 -28.08 -24.06 -44.54
C ARG A 8 -27.05 -22.98 -44.89
N LEU A 9 -26.98 -21.87 -44.14
CA LEU A 9 -26.00 -20.80 -44.41
C LEU A 9 -24.69 -20.90 -43.58
N VAL A 10 -24.66 -21.69 -42.52
CA VAL A 10 -23.47 -21.81 -41.63
C VAL A 10 -22.49 -22.91 -42.10
N ALA A 11 -22.94 -23.84 -42.94
CA ALA A 11 -22.11 -24.94 -43.45
C ALA A 11 -21.24 -24.60 -44.68
N GLN A 12 -21.45 -23.42 -45.31
CA GLN A 12 -20.72 -23.00 -46.52
C GLN A 12 -19.58 -22.00 -46.27
N VAL A 13 -19.44 -21.47 -45.05
CA VAL A 13 -18.34 -20.53 -44.71
C VAL A 13 -17.15 -21.24 -44.04
N LEU A 14 -17.34 -22.45 -43.51
CA LEU A 14 -16.26 -23.24 -42.88
C LEU A 14 -15.47 -24.13 -43.85
N THR A 15 -15.74 -24.08 -45.15
CA THR A 15 -15.03 -24.88 -46.17
C THR A 15 -14.06 -24.07 -47.05
N LEU A 16 -13.87 -22.77 -46.77
CA LEU A 16 -13.02 -21.88 -47.58
C LEU A 16 -11.74 -21.36 -46.90
N SER A 17 -11.50 -21.63 -45.61
CA SER A 17 -10.23 -21.27 -44.95
C SER A 17 -9.22 -22.42 -44.78
N GLY A 18 -9.53 -23.61 -45.31
CA GLY A 18 -8.68 -24.80 -45.21
C GLY A 18 -7.78 -25.09 -46.42
N LYS A 19 -7.65 -24.19 -47.39
CA LYS A 19 -6.96 -24.46 -48.68
C LYS A 19 -5.93 -23.41 -49.13
N VAL A 20 -5.41 -22.57 -48.23
CA VAL A 20 -4.34 -21.59 -48.56
C VAL A 20 -3.01 -21.86 -47.85
N ALA A 21 -2.95 -22.82 -46.92
CA ALA A 21 -1.71 -23.21 -46.25
C ALA A 21 -1.09 -24.50 -46.83
N GLN A 22 -0.75 -24.49 -48.13
CA GLN A 22 0.09 -25.53 -48.75
C GLN A 22 0.54 -25.07 -50.14
N ARG A 23 1.59 -24.25 -50.18
CA ARG A 23 2.50 -24.02 -51.34
C ARG A 23 3.51 -22.94 -50.95
N HIS A 24 4.61 -23.35 -50.33
CA HIS A 24 5.95 -22.79 -50.52
C HIS A 24 6.92 -23.53 -49.59
N ALA A 25 7.46 -24.64 -50.10
CA ALA A 25 8.65 -25.29 -49.57
C ALA A 25 9.31 -26.05 -50.73
N ALA A 26 10.43 -25.54 -51.23
CA ALA A 26 11.60 -26.24 -51.80
C ALA A 26 12.41 -25.29 -52.68
N ASP A 27 13.52 -24.76 -52.17
CA ASP A 27 14.87 -25.11 -52.66
C ASP A 27 15.95 -24.27 -51.95
N HIS A 28 16.71 -24.92 -51.07
CA HIS A 28 18.18 -25.02 -51.14
C HIS A 28 18.76 -25.61 -49.84
N GLN A 29 19.59 -26.62 -50.02
CA GLN A 29 20.29 -27.42 -49.01
C GLN A 29 21.82 -27.20 -49.14
N PRO A 30 22.72 -27.76 -48.30
CA PRO A 30 23.36 -27.04 -47.19
C PRO A 30 24.91 -27.05 -47.25
N GLN A 31 25.55 -26.29 -46.36
CA GLN A 31 26.95 -26.54 -45.95
C GLN A 31 27.05 -26.73 -44.43
N ARG A 32 27.81 -27.75 -44.03
CA ARG A 32 28.10 -28.19 -42.66
C ARG A 32 29.31 -27.43 -42.08
N ALA A 33 29.24 -27.06 -40.80
CA ALA A 33 30.39 -27.00 -39.91
C ALA A 33 29.95 -27.25 -38.45
N VAL A 34 30.79 -27.97 -37.72
CA VAL A 34 30.60 -28.59 -36.40
C VAL A 34 31.22 -27.72 -35.31
N CYS A 35 30.59 -27.53 -34.13
CA CYS A 35 31.26 -27.60 -32.82
C CYS A 35 30.33 -27.56 -31.57
N ARG A 36 30.33 -28.67 -30.83
CA ARG A 36 30.36 -28.89 -29.36
C ARG A 36 29.58 -28.00 -28.37
N GLN A 37 28.69 -28.65 -27.59
CA GLN A 37 28.32 -28.29 -26.21
C GLN A 37 29.22 -29.03 -25.20
N PRO A 38 29.50 -28.49 -23.99
CA PRO A 38 30.04 -29.26 -22.89
C PRO A 38 28.98 -29.72 -21.87
N ALA A 39 29.35 -30.78 -21.16
CA ALA A 39 28.52 -31.72 -20.44
C ALA A 39 28.28 -31.39 -18.95
N ARG A 40 27.27 -32.07 -18.41
CA ARG A 40 26.92 -32.26 -17.00
C ARG A 40 28.07 -32.80 -16.16
N GLN A 41 28.15 -32.39 -14.90
CA GLN A 41 28.78 -33.16 -13.82
C GLN A 41 27.73 -33.56 -12.78
N HIS A 42 27.56 -34.87 -12.60
CA HIS A 42 26.88 -35.50 -11.46
C HIS A 42 27.95 -36.05 -10.53
N HIS A 43 27.90 -35.71 -9.23
CA HIS A 43 28.61 -36.44 -8.19
C HIS A 43 27.64 -37.27 -7.35
N ARG A 44 27.97 -38.56 -7.23
CA ARG A 44 27.33 -39.61 -6.42
C ARG A 44 27.83 -39.58 -4.98
N LEU A 45 26.97 -39.93 -4.02
CA LEU A 45 27.27 -40.77 -2.84
C LEU A 45 25.97 -41.48 -2.40
N ARG A 46 25.85 -42.78 -2.70
CA ARG A 46 26.02 -43.96 -1.81
C ARG A 46 24.83 -44.18 -0.86
N ALA A 47 23.93 -45.07 -1.29
CA ALA A 47 22.99 -45.79 -0.44
C ALA A 47 23.61 -47.15 -0.05
N LEU A 48 23.48 -47.54 1.21
CA LEU A 48 23.76 -48.87 1.74
C LEU A 48 22.44 -49.52 2.14
N THR A 49 22.22 -50.73 1.62
CA THR A 49 21.12 -51.66 1.88
C THR A 49 21.50 -52.72 2.91
N ALA A 50 20.60 -53.11 3.82
CA ALA A 50 20.39 -54.47 4.35
C ALA A 50 19.14 -54.47 5.26
N GLN A 51 18.07 -55.21 4.93
CA GLN A 51 17.68 -56.55 5.46
C GLN A 51 17.44 -56.57 6.99
N SER A 52 16.47 -57.23 7.62
CA SER A 52 15.28 -58.02 7.29
C SER A 52 14.67 -58.48 8.64
N SER A 53 13.48 -59.08 8.61
CA SER A 53 12.90 -60.00 9.60
C SER A 53 12.05 -59.43 10.77
N ALA A 54 10.81 -59.93 10.83
CA ALA A 54 9.95 -59.98 12.00
C ALA A 54 10.30 -61.23 12.84
N PRO A 55 9.90 -61.27 14.14
CA PRO A 55 8.87 -62.25 14.49
C PRO A 55 7.83 -61.78 15.53
N SER A 56 6.88 -62.68 15.74
CA SER A 56 5.61 -62.68 16.47
C SER A 56 5.65 -62.64 18.01
N ALA A 57 4.47 -62.32 18.57
CA ALA A 57 3.78 -62.94 19.73
C ALA A 57 3.66 -62.17 21.07
N SER A 58 2.39 -61.84 21.36
CA SER A 58 1.63 -62.05 22.61
C SER A 58 2.03 -61.45 23.98
N THR A 59 1.02 -60.77 24.55
CA THR A 59 0.54 -60.75 25.96
C THR A 59 1.08 -59.75 27.00
N THR A 60 0.08 -59.14 27.64
CA THR A 60 -0.03 -58.61 29.02
C THR A 60 0.64 -57.29 29.42
N GLY A 61 -0.20 -56.29 29.70
CA GLY A 61 -0.26 -55.66 31.02
C GLY A 61 0.44 -54.31 31.24
N SER A 62 -0.38 -53.28 31.52
CA SER A 62 -0.12 -52.19 32.47
C SER A 62 0.97 -51.15 32.16
N GLY A 63 0.56 -49.87 32.08
CA GLY A 63 1.39 -48.76 32.58
C GLY A 63 1.39 -47.49 31.72
N ALA A 64 0.76 -46.43 32.26
CA ALA A 64 1.09 -45.01 32.13
C ALA A 64 1.40 -44.40 30.75
N ALA A 65 0.47 -43.58 30.25
CA ALA A 65 0.75 -42.59 29.21
C ALA A 65 1.50 -41.40 29.83
N THR A 66 2.73 -41.15 29.40
CA THR A 66 3.49 -39.94 29.70
C THR A 66 3.41 -38.99 28.50
N THR A 67 2.81 -37.83 28.73
CA THR A 67 2.82 -36.65 27.87
C THR A 67 4.25 -36.11 27.72
N GLN A 68 4.73 -35.92 26.49
CA GLN A 68 5.92 -35.09 26.23
C GLN A 68 5.49 -33.62 26.12
N SER A 69 6.15 -32.79 26.93
CA SER A 69 5.86 -31.38 27.20
C SER A 69 6.43 -30.42 26.15
N PRO A 70 5.95 -29.15 26.10
CA PRO A 70 6.38 -28.10 25.16
C PRO A 70 7.73 -27.44 25.50
N GLU A 71 8.54 -28.06 26.36
CA GLU A 71 9.75 -27.43 26.93
C GLU A 71 10.94 -27.38 25.96
N ILE A 72 10.95 -28.19 24.90
CA ILE A 72 12.09 -28.27 23.97
C ILE A 72 12.11 -27.08 22.99
N GLU A 73 10.96 -26.56 22.57
CA GLU A 73 10.88 -25.37 21.69
C GLU A 73 11.17 -24.07 22.46
N ALA A 74 10.81 -23.98 23.75
CA ALA A 74 11.12 -22.81 24.56
C ALA A 74 12.63 -22.68 24.82
N ALA A 75 13.33 -23.81 25.00
CA ALA A 75 14.77 -23.83 25.26
C ALA A 75 15.62 -23.42 24.04
N GLU A 76 15.18 -23.71 22.81
CA GLU A 76 15.89 -23.28 21.59
C GLU A 76 15.74 -21.77 21.32
N VAL A 77 14.59 -21.19 21.70
CA VAL A 77 14.37 -19.72 21.63
C VAL A 77 15.13 -18.99 22.74
N GLU A 78 15.21 -19.55 23.95
CA GLU A 78 16.01 -19.00 25.05
C GLU A 78 17.52 -19.10 24.80
N ALA A 79 17.98 -20.18 24.15
CA ALA A 79 19.38 -20.35 23.76
C ALA A 79 19.81 -19.33 22.70
N ALA A 80 18.95 -19.03 21.72
CA ALA A 80 19.21 -17.97 20.74
C ALA A 80 19.24 -16.56 21.39
N ALA A 81 18.42 -16.33 22.42
CA ALA A 81 18.42 -15.07 23.18
C ALA A 81 19.61 -14.96 24.16
N ALA A 82 20.15 -16.09 24.63
CA ALA A 82 21.32 -16.14 25.51
C ALA A 82 22.64 -16.00 24.75
N ASP A 83 22.75 -16.55 23.53
CA ASP A 83 23.94 -16.43 22.68
C ASP A 83 24.15 -14.97 22.20
N ALA A 84 23.06 -14.20 22.07
CA ALA A 84 23.09 -12.76 21.83
C ALA A 84 23.66 -11.93 23.01
N ARG A 85 23.77 -12.50 24.22
CA ARG A 85 24.26 -11.81 25.42
C ARG A 85 25.73 -12.05 25.75
N GLN A 86 26.40 -13.01 25.10
CA GLN A 86 27.77 -13.42 25.48
C GLN A 86 28.89 -13.12 24.46
N ASN A 87 28.60 -12.54 23.30
CA ASN A 87 29.65 -12.11 22.37
C ASN A 87 29.77 -10.59 22.32
N GLY A 88 30.97 -10.09 22.65
CA GLY A 88 31.32 -8.67 22.63
C GLY A 88 31.21 -8.03 21.24
N SER A 89 30.87 -6.73 21.27
CA SER A 89 30.51 -5.84 20.15
C SER A 89 29.16 -6.18 19.49
N PRO A 90 28.08 -5.40 19.74
CA PRO A 90 26.79 -5.66 19.15
C PRO A 90 26.84 -5.41 17.64
N SER A 91 26.42 -6.39 16.84
CA SER A 91 25.95 -6.16 15.47
C SER A 91 24.66 -5.32 15.58
N PHE A 92 24.80 -4.00 15.55
CA PHE A 92 23.72 -3.05 15.79
C PHE A 92 22.81 -2.88 14.56
N SER A 93 21.86 -3.79 14.37
CA SER A 93 20.59 -3.47 13.72
C SER A 93 19.51 -4.47 14.14
N ASN A 94 18.32 -3.99 14.49
CA ASN A 94 17.14 -4.86 14.60
C ASN A 94 16.67 -5.31 13.20
N MET A 95 17.34 -4.87 12.13
CA MET A 95 16.95 -5.11 10.75
C MET A 95 16.99 -6.60 10.38
N LYS A 96 17.95 -7.35 10.94
CA LYS A 96 18.03 -8.81 10.83
C LYS A 96 16.85 -9.54 11.48
N VAL A 97 16.32 -9.01 12.59
CA VAL A 97 15.12 -9.54 13.26
C VAL A 97 13.90 -9.42 12.35
N TYR A 98 13.84 -8.36 11.55
CA TYR A 98 12.78 -8.12 10.56
C TYR A 98 13.07 -8.71 9.16
N GLY A 99 14.17 -9.44 8.98
CA GLY A 99 14.52 -10.05 7.68
C GLY A 99 14.86 -9.04 6.58
N LEU A 100 15.25 -7.82 6.93
CA LEU A 100 15.57 -6.72 6.02
C LEU A 100 17.08 -6.69 5.70
N GLN A 101 17.44 -6.33 4.47
CA GLN A 101 18.85 -6.22 4.05
C GLN A 101 19.45 -4.86 4.43
N GLU A 102 20.68 -4.87 4.96
CA GLU A 102 21.45 -3.65 5.25
C GLU A 102 22.21 -3.18 3.99
N GLU A 103 21.98 -1.94 3.55
CA GLU A 103 22.80 -1.33 2.49
C GLU A 103 24.17 -0.90 3.05
N ASN A 104 25.12 -1.82 3.24
CA ASN A 104 26.55 -1.52 3.53
C ASN A 104 26.77 -0.36 4.55
N TRP A 105 25.97 -0.33 5.62
CA TRP A 105 25.86 0.76 6.60
C TRP A 105 27.16 1.04 7.38
N GLU A 106 28.13 0.13 7.28
CA GLU A 106 29.44 0.23 7.94
C GLU A 106 30.43 1.17 7.23
N LYS A 107 30.17 1.59 5.98
CA LYS A 107 31.17 2.29 5.14
C LYS A 107 30.82 3.72 4.72
N ALA A 108 29.55 4.12 4.84
CA ALA A 108 29.07 5.43 4.40
C ALA A 108 28.35 6.17 5.53
N ALA A 109 28.51 7.50 5.58
CA ALA A 109 27.65 8.37 6.36
C ALA A 109 26.26 8.48 5.69
N LEU A 110 25.21 8.77 6.45
CA LEU A 110 23.88 9.06 5.93
C LEU A 110 23.43 10.46 6.33
N SER A 111 23.27 11.36 5.36
CA SER A 111 22.70 12.68 5.58
C SER A 111 21.23 12.70 5.15
N ILE A 112 20.33 12.91 6.12
CA ILE A 112 18.89 13.00 5.90
C ILE A 112 18.48 14.48 5.94
N VAL A 113 18.12 15.04 4.80
CA VAL A 113 17.67 16.44 4.69
C VAL A 113 16.16 16.49 4.69
N VAL A 114 15.56 17.18 5.66
CA VAL A 114 14.11 17.47 5.67
C VAL A 114 13.90 18.90 5.16
N VAL A 115 13.57 19.02 3.88
CA VAL A 115 13.23 20.31 3.26
C VAL A 115 11.81 20.68 3.70
N GLY A 116 11.62 21.93 4.15
CA GLY A 116 10.38 22.34 4.79
C GLY A 116 10.30 21.95 6.27
N ALA A 117 11.44 21.82 6.95
CA ALA A 117 11.54 21.36 8.35
C ALA A 117 10.68 22.14 9.37
N SER A 118 10.35 23.41 9.09
CA SER A 118 9.50 24.21 9.98
C SER A 118 7.99 23.93 9.80
N GLY A 119 7.61 23.14 8.80
CA GLY A 119 6.23 22.82 8.44
C GLY A 119 5.57 21.76 9.33
N ASP A 120 4.24 21.69 9.22
CA ASP A 120 3.40 20.81 10.05
C ASP A 120 3.65 19.32 9.81
N LEU A 121 3.80 18.90 8.56
CA LEU A 121 4.06 17.50 8.22
C LEU A 121 5.41 17.03 8.78
N ALA A 122 6.46 17.87 8.65
CA ALA A 122 7.78 17.59 9.20
C ALA A 122 7.73 17.33 10.71
N LYS A 123 7.08 18.23 11.47
CA LYS A 123 6.95 18.15 12.93
C LYS A 123 6.06 16.99 13.38
N LYS A 124 4.90 16.80 12.74
CA LYS A 124 3.89 15.82 13.22
C LYS A 124 4.17 14.39 12.76
N LYS A 125 4.97 14.21 11.70
CA LYS A 125 5.20 12.89 11.08
C LYS A 125 6.67 12.59 10.83
N ILE A 126 7.40 13.44 10.13
CA ILE A 126 8.73 13.05 9.62
C ILE A 126 9.77 12.93 10.73
N PHE A 127 9.93 13.94 11.59
CA PHE A 127 10.87 13.86 12.72
C PHE A 127 10.47 12.79 13.76
N PRO A 128 9.19 12.66 14.15
CA PRO A 128 8.76 11.54 14.98
C PRO A 128 9.07 10.17 14.36
N SER A 129 8.90 10.00 13.04
CA SER A 129 9.24 8.75 12.36
C SER A 129 10.75 8.47 12.33
N LEU A 130 11.57 9.49 12.08
CA LEU A 130 13.03 9.35 12.15
C LEU A 130 13.49 8.99 13.56
N PHE A 131 12.90 9.61 14.59
CA PHE A 131 13.19 9.27 15.97
C PHE A 131 12.74 7.84 16.31
N ALA A 132 11.57 7.39 15.84
CA ALA A 132 11.13 6.02 16.04
C ALA A 132 12.09 5.00 15.41
N LEU A 133 12.57 5.27 14.18
CA LEU A 133 13.59 4.44 13.53
C LEU A 133 14.91 4.43 14.31
N TYR A 134 15.36 5.59 14.82
CA TYR A 134 16.54 5.67 15.68
C TYR A 134 16.35 4.87 16.97
N TYR A 135 15.21 5.06 17.64
CA TYR A 135 14.88 4.43 18.92
C TYR A 135 14.90 2.89 18.82
N GLU A 136 14.47 2.34 17.68
CA GLU A 136 14.45 0.92 17.37
C GLU A 136 15.77 0.40 16.75
N ASN A 137 16.82 1.21 16.68
CA ASN A 137 18.11 0.88 16.04
C ASN A 137 17.96 0.44 14.56
N MET A 138 17.11 1.16 13.81
CA MET A 138 16.81 0.91 12.39
C MET A 138 17.43 1.96 11.47
N LEU A 139 18.39 2.75 11.95
CA LEU A 139 19.18 3.70 11.16
C LEU A 139 20.67 3.33 11.21
N PRO A 140 21.46 3.66 10.16
CA PRO A 140 22.91 3.49 10.19
C PRO A 140 23.55 4.23 11.37
N GLN A 141 24.66 3.74 11.92
CA GLN A 141 25.33 4.37 13.07
C GLN A 141 25.77 5.82 12.77
N ASN A 142 26.23 6.06 11.54
CA ASN A 142 26.80 7.33 11.10
C ASN A 142 25.78 8.19 10.33
N PHE A 143 24.59 8.36 10.91
CA PHE A 143 23.56 9.24 10.33
C PHE A 143 23.51 10.62 11.00
N LYS A 144 23.12 11.63 10.22
CA LYS A 144 22.82 13.00 10.65
C LYS A 144 21.55 13.49 9.97
N VAL A 145 20.77 14.32 10.68
CA VAL A 145 19.53 14.91 10.19
C VAL A 145 19.69 16.41 10.03
N TYR A 146 19.33 16.96 8.87
CA TYR A 146 19.44 18.36 8.54
C TYR A 146 18.07 18.94 8.21
N GLY A 147 17.54 19.81 9.06
CA GLY A 147 16.38 20.62 8.73
C GLY A 147 16.75 21.75 7.77
N TYR A 148 15.98 21.95 6.70
CA TYR A 148 16.17 23.06 5.76
C TYR A 148 14.87 23.82 5.52
N ALA A 149 14.85 25.12 5.84
CA ALA A 149 13.71 25.99 5.51
C ALA A 149 14.11 27.47 5.48
N ARG A 150 13.20 28.33 5.03
CA ARG A 150 13.39 29.80 4.97
C ARG A 150 13.49 30.46 6.35
N SER A 151 12.86 29.85 7.36
CA SER A 151 12.86 30.38 8.73
C SER A 151 14.29 30.44 9.26
N LYS A 152 14.69 31.58 9.82
CA LYS A 152 15.99 31.72 10.46
C LYS A 152 15.90 31.10 11.86
N MET A 153 16.62 30.01 12.06
CA MET A 153 16.76 29.32 13.35
C MET A 153 18.19 28.82 13.47
N ASN A 154 18.71 28.69 14.68
CA ASN A 154 19.95 27.96 14.96
C ASN A 154 19.66 26.48 15.31
N ASP A 155 20.69 25.70 15.58
CA ASP A 155 20.53 24.27 15.88
C ASP A 155 19.79 24.02 17.20
N GLU A 156 20.01 24.85 18.22
CA GLU A 156 19.36 24.73 19.54
C GLU A 156 17.85 25.00 19.41
N GLU A 157 17.48 26.11 18.77
CA GLU A 157 16.09 26.47 18.49
C GLU A 157 15.38 25.40 17.66
N PHE A 158 16.09 24.79 16.70
CA PHE A 158 15.55 23.69 15.90
C PHE A 158 15.34 22.42 16.72
N ARG A 159 16.29 22.05 17.59
CA ARG A 159 16.16 20.89 18.48
C ARG A 159 14.98 21.06 19.44
N ASP A 160 14.83 22.24 20.04
CA ASP A 160 13.68 22.56 20.90
C ASP A 160 12.35 22.45 20.15
N LEU A 161 12.33 22.92 18.89
CA LEU A 161 11.16 22.87 18.03
C LEU A 161 10.70 21.43 17.76
N ILE A 162 11.65 20.51 17.51
CA ILE A 162 11.31 19.11 17.19
C ILE A 162 11.10 18.27 18.46
N ALA A 163 11.81 18.54 19.55
CA ALA A 163 11.75 17.76 20.80
C ALA A 163 10.32 17.58 21.32
N GLY A 164 9.50 18.63 21.28
CA GLY A 164 8.10 18.57 21.73
C GLY A 164 7.18 17.68 20.89
N SER A 165 7.61 17.25 19.70
CA SER A 165 6.86 16.36 18.81
C SER A 165 7.29 14.89 18.88
N LEU A 166 8.46 14.61 19.46
CA LEU A 166 9.02 13.27 19.51
C LEU A 166 8.38 12.47 20.66
N THR A 167 7.94 11.25 20.37
CA THR A 167 7.24 10.40 21.34
C THR A 167 8.01 9.12 21.59
N CYS A 168 8.13 8.74 22.87
CA CYS A 168 8.70 7.47 23.28
C CYS A 168 7.79 6.30 22.91
N ARG A 169 8.37 5.18 22.49
CA ARG A 169 7.65 3.91 22.42
C ARG A 169 7.57 3.24 23.79
N LEU A 170 6.46 2.57 24.06
CA LEU A 170 6.08 2.06 25.38
C LEU A 170 6.94 0.89 25.90
N ASN A 171 7.82 0.32 25.07
CA ASN A 171 8.47 -0.94 25.40
C ASN A 171 9.74 -0.82 26.25
N ASP A 172 10.38 0.35 26.35
CA ASP A 172 11.55 0.57 27.23
C ASP A 172 11.60 2.00 27.75
N ALA A 173 10.71 2.32 28.69
CA ALA A 173 10.61 3.65 29.31
C ALA A 173 11.89 4.09 30.05
N GLY A 174 12.83 3.18 30.33
CA GLY A 174 14.04 3.45 31.12
C GLY A 174 15.09 4.32 30.44
N ASP A 175 15.15 4.37 29.10
CA ASP A 175 16.25 5.02 28.35
C ASP A 175 15.77 6.06 27.31
N CYS A 176 14.47 6.37 27.28
CA CYS A 176 13.93 7.21 26.21
C CYS A 176 14.47 8.65 26.24
N GLY A 177 14.60 9.27 27.41
CA GLY A 177 15.14 10.63 27.52
C GLY A 177 16.56 10.71 26.96
N LYS A 178 17.41 9.74 27.31
CA LYS A 178 18.77 9.67 26.80
C LYS A 178 18.81 9.45 25.28
N LYS A 179 18.03 8.51 24.75
CA LYS A 179 17.92 8.30 23.30
C LYS A 179 17.40 9.54 22.57
N MET A 180 16.49 10.29 23.19
CA MET A 180 16.00 11.55 22.67
C MET A 180 17.14 12.56 22.54
N ASP A 181 17.90 12.76 23.62
CA ASP A 181 19.02 13.70 23.65
C ASP A 181 20.09 13.31 22.61
N GLU A 182 20.48 12.03 22.55
CA GLU A 182 21.42 11.50 21.54
C GLU A 182 20.93 11.69 20.10
N PHE A 183 19.62 11.56 19.85
CA PHE A 183 19.03 11.81 18.54
C PHE A 183 19.05 13.30 18.19
N LEU A 184 18.70 14.17 19.15
CA LEU A 184 18.70 15.62 18.95
C LEU A 184 20.11 16.17 18.69
N GLU A 185 21.14 15.60 19.30
CA GLU A 185 22.55 15.93 19.02
C GLU A 185 22.94 15.69 17.55
N ARG A 186 22.26 14.76 16.87
CA ARG A 186 22.45 14.46 15.44
C ARG A 186 21.60 15.34 14.51
N CYS A 187 20.76 16.20 15.08
CA CYS A 187 19.89 17.11 14.35
C CYS A 187 20.53 18.50 14.23
N PHE A 188 20.62 18.99 13.00
CA PHE A 188 21.20 20.28 12.62
C PHE A 188 20.23 21.06 11.74
N TYR A 189 20.38 22.38 11.66
CA TYR A 189 19.49 23.23 10.88
C TYR A 189 20.23 24.20 9.97
N GLN A 190 19.82 24.27 8.71
CA GLN A 190 20.32 25.21 7.72
C GLN A 190 19.18 26.10 7.20
N ALA A 191 19.27 27.40 7.46
CA ALA A 191 18.37 28.37 6.84
C ALA A 191 18.77 28.62 5.39
N GLY A 192 17.79 28.72 4.49
CA GLY A 192 18.03 29.01 3.07
C GLY A 192 16.76 29.13 2.23
N GLN A 193 16.89 29.73 1.05
CA GLN A 193 15.82 29.83 0.07
C GLN A 193 15.71 28.56 -0.76
N TYR A 194 14.48 28.19 -1.14
CA TYR A 194 14.23 26.97 -1.93
C TYR A 194 14.69 27.07 -3.39
N ALA A 195 14.90 28.28 -3.89
CA ALA A 195 15.27 28.57 -5.28
C ALA A 195 16.69 29.13 -5.43
N SER A 196 17.57 28.87 -4.46
CA SER A 196 18.93 29.41 -4.42
C SER A 196 19.95 28.28 -4.47
N GLU A 197 20.68 28.15 -5.59
CA GLU A 197 21.78 27.18 -5.71
C GLU A 197 22.88 27.46 -4.69
N ASP A 198 23.16 28.73 -4.36
CA ASP A 198 24.14 29.13 -3.35
C ASP A 198 23.75 28.67 -1.94
N ASP A 199 22.47 28.76 -1.57
CA ASP A 199 22.00 28.30 -0.26
C ASP A 199 22.06 26.77 -0.16
N PHE A 200 21.81 26.05 -1.26
CA PHE A 200 22.02 24.60 -1.33
C PHE A 200 23.50 24.22 -1.32
N ALA A 201 24.40 25.03 -1.90
CA ALA A 201 25.84 24.84 -1.78
C ALA A 201 26.33 25.06 -0.34
N ALA A 202 25.73 26.00 0.40
CA ALA A 202 25.99 26.15 1.82
C ALA A 202 25.51 24.92 2.63
N LEU A 203 24.36 24.35 2.26
CA LEU A 203 23.90 23.07 2.81
C LEU A 203 24.85 21.91 2.47
N ASP A 204 25.32 21.79 1.22
CA ASP A 204 26.33 20.80 0.80
C ASP A 204 27.58 20.85 1.68
N LYS A 205 28.12 22.06 1.87
CA LYS A 205 29.30 22.26 2.70
C LYS A 205 29.06 21.79 4.14
N ARG A 206 27.91 22.15 4.71
CA ARG A 206 27.56 21.75 6.08
C ARG A 206 27.37 20.24 6.24
N MET A 207 26.79 19.58 5.24
CA MET A 207 26.70 18.12 5.22
C MET A 207 28.10 17.51 5.08
N ALA A 208 28.92 17.99 4.15
CA ALA A 208 30.29 17.51 3.94
C ALA A 208 31.17 17.62 5.20
N ASP A 209 31.06 18.72 5.95
CA ASP A 209 31.74 18.89 7.24
C ASP A 209 31.26 17.84 8.27
N GLY A 210 29.99 17.45 8.21
CA GLY A 210 29.43 16.38 9.04
C GLY A 210 29.76 14.96 8.55
N GLU A 211 30.09 14.80 7.28
CA GLU A 211 30.37 13.52 6.62
C GLU A 211 31.87 13.16 6.65
N SER A 212 32.75 14.11 7.01
CA SER A 212 34.22 14.02 6.83
C SER A 212 34.90 12.84 7.53
N GLU A 213 34.27 12.24 8.52
CA GLU A 213 34.78 11.07 9.23
C GLU A 213 34.63 9.77 8.41
N GLN A 214 33.83 9.78 7.35
CA GLN A 214 33.56 8.64 6.48
C GLN A 214 34.11 8.85 5.07
N SER A 215 34.46 7.75 4.41
CA SER A 215 35.00 7.77 3.05
C SER A 215 33.97 8.21 2.00
N CYS A 216 32.69 8.08 2.33
CA CYS A 216 31.59 8.42 1.47
C CYS A 216 30.31 8.73 2.26
N ALA A 217 29.35 9.41 1.62
CA ALA A 217 28.07 9.73 2.22
C ALA A 217 26.91 9.50 1.26
N ASP A 218 25.85 8.88 1.76
CA ASP A 218 24.56 8.78 1.09
C ASP A 218 23.66 9.94 1.54
N ARG A 219 22.86 10.47 0.62
CA ARG A 219 22.04 11.67 0.88
C ARG A 219 20.59 11.45 0.51
N MET A 220 19.70 11.58 1.49
CA MET A 220 18.25 11.50 1.29
C MET A 220 17.62 12.87 1.49
N PHE A 221 16.86 13.35 0.51
CA PHE A 221 16.09 14.60 0.63
C PHE A 221 14.60 14.28 0.77
N TYR A 222 14.01 14.61 1.91
CA TYR A 222 12.57 14.57 2.13
C TYR A 222 11.94 15.93 1.80
N LEU A 223 11.10 15.98 0.76
CA LEU A 223 10.46 17.21 0.32
C LEU A 223 9.11 17.43 1.04
N SER A 224 9.17 17.95 2.27
CA SER A 224 7.99 18.31 3.07
C SER A 224 7.52 19.75 2.75
N ILE A 225 7.30 20.01 1.45
CA ILE A 225 7.01 21.34 0.91
C ILE A 225 5.81 21.30 -0.05
N PRO A 226 5.21 22.47 -0.36
CA PRO A 226 4.16 22.55 -1.38
C PRO A 226 4.64 22.11 -2.78
N PRO A 227 3.74 21.55 -3.61
CA PRO A 227 4.09 20.92 -4.88
C PRO A 227 4.68 21.89 -5.92
N ASN A 228 4.28 23.16 -5.87
CA ASN A 228 4.79 24.21 -6.77
C ASN A 228 6.27 24.54 -6.57
N ILE A 229 6.92 23.97 -5.55
CA ILE A 229 8.34 24.22 -5.22
C ILE A 229 9.18 22.92 -5.41
N PHE A 230 8.56 21.77 -5.66
CA PHE A 230 9.26 20.49 -5.79
C PHE A 230 10.35 20.51 -6.86
N THR A 231 10.01 20.94 -8.07
CA THR A 231 10.93 20.95 -9.22
C THR A 231 12.09 21.90 -8.99
N THR A 232 11.82 23.09 -8.44
CA THR A 232 12.84 24.07 -8.08
C THR A 232 13.83 23.52 -7.05
N VAL A 233 13.33 22.88 -5.99
CA VAL A 233 14.20 22.28 -4.97
C VAL A 233 14.98 21.10 -5.52
N ALA A 234 14.33 20.22 -6.29
CA ALA A 234 15.00 19.09 -6.93
C ALA A 234 16.13 19.57 -7.85
N ALA A 235 15.91 20.65 -8.61
CA ALA A 235 16.92 21.28 -9.46
C ALA A 235 18.12 21.79 -8.65
N CYS A 236 17.89 22.63 -7.64
CA CYS A 236 18.96 23.20 -6.83
C CYS A 236 19.71 22.12 -6.03
N ALA A 237 18.99 21.20 -5.38
CA ALA A 237 19.59 20.11 -4.61
C ALA A 237 20.40 19.16 -5.51
N SER A 238 19.87 18.79 -6.69
CA SER A 238 20.55 17.91 -7.63
C SER A 238 21.88 18.51 -8.11
N LYS A 239 21.90 19.82 -8.43
CA LYS A 239 23.09 20.51 -8.90
C LYS A 239 24.12 20.79 -7.82
N ALA A 240 23.69 21.26 -6.65
CA ALA A 240 24.58 21.85 -5.65
C ALA A 240 24.83 20.95 -4.43
N ALA A 241 23.93 20.00 -4.12
CA ALA A 241 23.95 19.25 -2.86
C ALA A 241 23.82 17.72 -3.02
N SER A 242 23.91 17.18 -4.24
CA SER A 242 23.98 15.73 -4.47
C SER A 242 25.25 15.13 -3.86
N SER A 243 25.16 13.87 -3.44
CA SER A 243 26.34 13.11 -3.04
C SER A 243 27.30 12.94 -4.21
N LYS A 244 28.60 13.06 -3.92
CA LYS A 244 29.69 12.94 -4.91
C LYS A 244 30.20 11.51 -5.08
N CYS A 245 29.85 10.61 -4.16
CA CYS A 245 30.36 9.25 -4.13
C CYS A 245 29.29 8.19 -3.82
N GLY A 246 28.25 8.56 -3.06
CA GLY A 246 27.16 7.70 -2.64
C GLY A 246 25.90 7.97 -3.45
N TRP A 247 24.77 7.44 -3.02
CA TRP A 247 23.50 7.70 -3.69
C TRP A 247 22.89 9.04 -3.25
N THR A 248 22.01 9.55 -4.10
CA THR A 248 21.11 10.66 -3.76
C THR A 248 19.69 10.26 -4.12
N ARG A 249 18.81 10.22 -3.11
CA ARG A 249 17.40 9.83 -3.24
C ARG A 249 16.51 10.96 -2.74
N MET A 250 15.39 11.20 -3.41
CA MET A 250 14.44 12.25 -3.08
C MET A 250 13.05 11.67 -2.85
N ILE A 251 12.52 11.90 -1.66
CA ILE A 251 11.15 11.58 -1.30
C ILE A 251 10.24 12.76 -1.64
N VAL A 252 9.21 12.51 -2.43
CA VAL A 252 8.26 13.53 -2.91
C VAL A 252 6.84 13.17 -2.45
N GLU A 253 6.15 14.14 -1.88
CA GLU A 253 4.77 14.01 -1.39
C GLU A 253 3.71 14.27 -2.47
N LYS A 254 2.51 13.75 -2.25
CA LYS A 254 1.34 14.14 -3.04
C LYS A 254 0.99 15.62 -2.80
N PRO A 255 0.42 16.35 -3.78
CA PRO A 255 -0.17 15.87 -5.03
C PRO A 255 0.83 15.78 -6.21
N PHE A 256 0.69 14.73 -7.03
CA PHE A 256 1.48 14.53 -8.25
C PHE A 256 0.69 15.01 -9.48
N GLY A 257 0.49 16.32 -9.57
CA GLY A 257 -0.42 16.93 -10.54
C GLY A 257 -1.89 16.86 -10.11
N LYS A 258 -2.77 17.39 -10.95
CA LYS A 258 -4.24 17.39 -10.79
C LYS A 258 -4.97 16.70 -11.95
N ASP A 259 -4.25 16.39 -13.01
CA ASP A 259 -4.72 15.75 -14.24
C ASP A 259 -3.48 15.21 -15.00
N SER A 260 -3.72 14.56 -16.15
CA SER A 260 -2.65 14.00 -16.98
C SER A 260 -1.63 15.05 -17.44
N GLU A 261 -2.09 16.26 -17.77
CA GLU A 261 -1.24 17.32 -18.35
C GLU A 261 -0.30 17.89 -17.27
N SER A 262 -0.85 18.33 -16.15
CA SER A 262 -0.05 18.84 -15.02
C SER A 262 0.86 17.77 -14.40
N PHE A 263 0.48 16.49 -14.47
CA PHE A 263 1.36 15.39 -14.07
C PHE A 263 2.53 15.21 -15.04
N GLN A 264 2.29 15.26 -16.36
CA GLN A 264 3.35 15.16 -17.36
C GLN A 264 4.34 16.31 -17.25
N GLU A 265 3.88 17.54 -17.01
CA GLU A 265 4.74 18.70 -16.75
C GLU A 265 5.61 18.50 -15.51
N LEU A 266 5.01 18.08 -14.38
CA LEU A 266 5.74 17.79 -13.15
C LEU A 266 6.77 16.68 -13.35
N SER A 267 6.39 15.60 -14.03
CA SER A 267 7.25 14.44 -14.29
C SER A 267 8.45 14.82 -15.16
N ALA A 268 8.20 15.53 -16.27
CA ALA A 268 9.26 16.00 -17.17
C ALA A 268 10.27 16.86 -16.42
N ALA A 269 9.80 17.83 -15.62
CA ALA A 269 10.66 18.72 -14.84
C ALA A 269 11.48 17.98 -13.76
N LEU A 270 10.95 16.92 -13.13
CA LEU A 270 11.72 16.09 -12.21
C LEU A 270 12.81 15.28 -12.94
N TYR A 271 12.49 14.75 -14.13
CA TYR A 271 13.43 13.96 -14.93
C TYR A 271 14.57 14.75 -15.56
N GLU A 272 14.47 16.09 -15.63
CA GLU A 272 15.61 16.95 -15.98
C GLU A 272 16.75 16.88 -14.95
N HIS A 273 16.46 16.48 -13.70
CA HIS A 273 17.39 16.56 -12.58
C HIS A 273 17.62 15.25 -11.84
N LEU A 274 16.69 14.30 -11.96
CA LEU A 274 16.70 13.05 -11.22
C LEU A 274 16.38 11.87 -12.14
N ARG A 275 17.00 10.72 -11.87
CA ARG A 275 16.61 9.47 -12.51
C ARG A 275 15.48 8.80 -11.72
N GLU A 276 14.73 7.89 -12.35
CA GLU A 276 13.60 7.19 -11.69
C GLU A 276 14.04 6.36 -10.47
N ASP A 277 15.28 5.84 -10.43
CA ASP A 277 15.83 5.15 -9.26
C ASP A 277 16.14 6.08 -8.08
N GLN A 278 16.09 7.40 -8.29
CA GLN A 278 16.30 8.41 -7.26
C GLN A 278 15.00 9.03 -6.75
N ILE A 279 13.85 8.78 -7.40
CA ILE A 279 12.58 9.43 -7.07
C ILE A 279 11.66 8.47 -6.29
N TYR A 280 11.32 8.86 -5.07
CA TYR A 280 10.50 8.10 -4.14
C TYR A 280 9.16 8.84 -3.93
N ARG A 281 8.18 8.56 -4.79
CA ARG A 281 6.84 9.16 -4.74
C ARG A 281 5.99 8.48 -3.67
N ILE A 282 5.67 9.21 -2.60
CA ILE A 282 4.94 8.66 -1.46
C ILE A 282 3.44 8.58 -1.76
N ASP A 283 2.91 7.40 -1.49
CA ASP A 283 1.55 7.21 -1.04
C ASP A 283 1.60 6.48 0.31
N HIS A 284 1.33 7.22 1.38
CA HIS A 284 1.44 6.68 2.74
C HIS A 284 0.46 5.52 3.03
N TYR A 285 -0.55 5.26 2.19
CA TYR A 285 -1.36 4.05 2.35
C TYR A 285 -0.60 2.78 1.99
N LEU A 286 0.37 2.86 1.08
CA LEU A 286 1.23 1.72 0.72
C LEU A 286 2.10 1.26 1.89
N GLY A 287 2.49 2.18 2.78
CA GLY A 287 3.27 1.89 3.98
C GLY A 287 2.45 1.32 5.16
N LYS A 288 1.15 1.07 4.99
CA LYS A 288 0.32 0.49 6.06
C LYS A 288 0.49 -1.03 6.09
N GLU A 289 0.64 -1.57 7.30
CA GLU A 289 0.91 -2.98 7.57
C GLU A 289 0.01 -3.95 6.79
N LEU A 290 -1.31 -3.71 6.78
CA LEU A 290 -2.28 -4.60 6.13
C LEU A 290 -2.27 -4.48 4.61
N ILE A 291 -1.77 -3.36 4.07
CA ILE A 291 -1.58 -3.19 2.63
C ILE A 291 -0.34 -3.96 2.16
N GLU A 292 0.76 -3.92 2.92
CA GLU A 292 1.94 -4.74 2.67
C GLU A 292 1.60 -6.24 2.73
N ASN A 293 0.80 -6.64 3.73
CA ASN A 293 0.38 -8.02 3.93
C ASN A 293 -0.52 -8.59 2.81
N LEU A 294 -1.02 -7.76 1.87
CA LEU A 294 -1.80 -8.26 0.73
C LEU A 294 -1.01 -9.26 -0.12
N THR A 295 0.28 -9.01 -0.33
CA THR A 295 1.13 -9.89 -1.15
C THR A 295 1.36 -11.24 -0.46
N VAL A 296 1.61 -11.22 0.84
CA VAL A 296 1.76 -12.42 1.68
C VAL A 296 0.46 -13.21 1.73
N LEU A 297 -0.68 -12.54 1.99
CA LEU A 297 -1.99 -13.18 2.05
C LEU A 297 -2.33 -13.90 0.75
N ARG A 298 -1.98 -13.32 -0.40
CA ARG A 298 -2.31 -13.88 -1.72
C ARG A 298 -1.34 -14.95 -2.19
N PHE A 299 -0.03 -14.72 -2.05
CA PHE A 299 0.98 -15.54 -2.72
C PHE A 299 1.69 -16.53 -1.79
N ALA A 300 1.55 -16.41 -0.47
CA ALA A 300 2.10 -17.37 0.49
C ALA A 300 1.05 -18.38 1.02
N ASN A 301 -0.22 -18.27 0.62
CA ASN A 301 -1.31 -19.06 1.19
C ASN A 301 -2.10 -19.81 0.11
N LEU A 302 -1.93 -21.14 0.07
CA LEU A 302 -2.63 -22.04 -0.87
C LEU A 302 -4.16 -21.98 -0.74
N VAL A 303 -4.69 -21.63 0.44
CA VAL A 303 -6.14 -21.52 0.66
C VAL A 303 -6.73 -20.33 -0.11
N PHE A 304 -5.98 -19.25 -0.30
CA PHE A 304 -6.49 -18.02 -0.93
C PHE A 304 -6.19 -17.93 -2.42
N GLU A 305 -5.05 -18.46 -2.89
CA GLU A 305 -4.63 -18.32 -4.30
C GLU A 305 -5.72 -18.78 -5.29
N PRO A 306 -6.33 -19.98 -5.17
CA PRO A 306 -7.35 -20.43 -6.12
C PRO A 306 -8.63 -19.61 -6.05
N LEU A 307 -8.95 -19.08 -4.86
CA LEU A 307 -10.15 -18.28 -4.61
C LEU A 307 -10.03 -16.87 -5.21
N TRP A 308 -8.82 -16.42 -5.57
CA TRP A 308 -8.53 -15.06 -6.01
C TRP A 308 -8.83 -14.81 -7.50
N SER A 309 -10.03 -15.19 -7.96
CA SER A 309 -10.44 -15.07 -9.36
C SER A 309 -11.94 -14.82 -9.52
N ARG A 310 -12.36 -14.34 -10.70
CA ARG A 310 -13.77 -14.16 -11.11
C ARG A 310 -14.66 -15.39 -10.91
N GLN A 311 -14.08 -16.59 -10.86
CA GLN A 311 -14.81 -17.83 -10.63
C GLN A 311 -15.40 -17.88 -9.22
N TYR A 312 -14.70 -17.32 -8.23
CA TYR A 312 -15.10 -17.40 -6.83
C TYR A 312 -15.43 -16.03 -6.24
N ILE A 313 -14.81 -14.96 -6.73
CA ILE A 313 -15.09 -13.59 -6.29
C ILE A 313 -16.27 -13.05 -7.08
N ARG A 314 -17.22 -12.47 -6.35
CA ARG A 314 -18.38 -11.78 -6.91
C ARG A 314 -18.12 -10.29 -7.09
N ASN A 315 -17.58 -9.63 -6.07
CA ASN A 315 -17.20 -8.22 -6.10
C ASN A 315 -16.10 -7.94 -5.08
N VAL A 316 -15.43 -6.82 -5.30
CA VAL A 316 -14.42 -6.27 -4.40
C VAL A 316 -14.83 -4.85 -4.05
N GLN A 317 -14.75 -4.49 -2.78
CA GLN A 317 -15.06 -3.15 -2.30
C GLN A 317 -13.82 -2.59 -1.60
N VAL A 318 -13.41 -1.39 -1.99
CA VAL A 318 -12.33 -0.65 -1.33
C VAL A 318 -12.96 0.62 -0.75
N ILE A 319 -13.04 0.67 0.57
CA ILE A 319 -13.80 1.67 1.30
C ILE A 319 -12.82 2.51 2.12
N PHE A 320 -12.93 3.82 1.98
CA PHE A 320 -12.27 4.83 2.80
C PHE A 320 -13.34 5.75 3.36
N SER A 321 -13.36 5.93 4.67
CA SER A 321 -14.27 6.85 5.34
C SER A 321 -13.56 7.59 6.46
N GLU A 322 -13.82 8.89 6.54
CA GLU A 322 -13.39 9.75 7.64
C GLU A 322 -14.62 10.30 8.34
N ASN A 323 -14.60 10.31 9.67
CA ASN A 323 -15.68 10.85 10.50
C ASN A 323 -15.52 12.35 10.83
N PHE A 324 -14.50 12.99 10.25
CA PHE A 324 -14.23 14.43 10.35
C PHE A 324 -14.36 15.11 8.98
N GLY A 325 -14.56 16.44 8.99
CA GLY A 325 -14.74 17.25 7.78
C GLY A 325 -13.40 17.69 7.18
N THR A 326 -13.35 18.91 6.64
CA THR A 326 -12.10 19.54 6.17
C THR A 326 -11.33 20.29 7.25
N GLU A 327 -11.90 20.46 8.46
CA GLU A 327 -11.23 21.01 9.64
C GLU A 327 -10.46 22.33 9.36
N GLY A 328 -11.10 23.29 8.68
CA GLY A 328 -10.51 24.59 8.34
C GLY A 328 -9.50 24.57 7.19
N ARG A 329 -9.32 23.42 6.52
CA ARG A 329 -8.50 23.26 5.30
C ARG A 329 -9.35 23.16 4.05
N GLY A 330 -10.61 23.62 4.10
CA GLY A 330 -11.57 23.53 3.01
C GLY A 330 -11.08 24.15 1.71
N GLY A 331 -10.46 25.33 1.77
CA GLY A 331 -9.96 26.03 0.58
C GLY A 331 -8.79 25.33 -0.14
N TYR A 332 -7.96 24.57 0.58
CA TYR A 332 -6.97 23.69 -0.06
C TYR A 332 -7.64 22.46 -0.68
N PHE A 333 -8.55 21.83 0.06
CA PHE A 333 -9.28 20.66 -0.43
C PHE A 333 -10.15 20.97 -1.66
N ASP A 334 -10.67 22.20 -1.74
CA ASP A 334 -11.54 22.68 -2.83
C ASP A 334 -10.87 22.62 -4.21
N GLN A 335 -9.54 22.75 -4.25
CA GLN A 335 -8.77 22.70 -5.50
C GLN A 335 -8.63 21.28 -6.09
N TYR A 336 -8.90 20.24 -5.28
CA TYR A 336 -8.64 18.85 -5.65
C TYR A 336 -9.92 17.99 -5.59
N GLY A 337 -10.67 18.11 -4.49
CA GLY A 337 -11.80 17.25 -4.17
C GLY A 337 -11.39 15.81 -3.82
N ILE A 338 -12.37 15.03 -3.34
CA ILE A 338 -12.14 13.68 -2.80
C ILE A 338 -11.59 12.68 -3.83
N VAL A 339 -11.90 12.89 -5.11
CA VAL A 339 -11.49 11.98 -6.19
C VAL A 339 -9.99 12.03 -6.37
N ARG A 340 -9.40 13.23 -6.41
CA ARG A 340 -7.95 13.44 -6.50
C ARG A 340 -7.25 13.19 -5.18
N ASP A 341 -7.89 13.53 -4.06
CA ASP A 341 -7.26 13.40 -2.73
C ASP A 341 -7.11 11.94 -2.29
N VAL A 342 -8.07 11.06 -2.62
CA VAL A 342 -8.14 9.69 -2.07
C VAL A 342 -8.36 8.60 -3.12
N ILE A 343 -9.27 8.80 -4.09
CA ILE A 343 -9.64 7.70 -4.99
C ILE A 343 -8.54 7.42 -6.02
N GLN A 344 -8.02 8.46 -6.68
CA GLN A 344 -7.03 8.35 -7.74
C GLN A 344 -5.67 7.83 -7.24
N ASN A 345 -5.35 8.07 -5.96
CA ASN A 345 -4.12 7.59 -5.33
C ASN A 345 -4.41 6.36 -4.45
N HIS A 346 -4.75 6.53 -3.17
CA HIS A 346 -4.83 5.52 -2.13
C HIS A 346 -5.66 4.31 -2.56
N LEU A 347 -6.90 4.52 -3.01
CA LEU A 347 -7.77 3.39 -3.37
C LEU A 347 -7.34 2.71 -4.67
N LEU A 348 -6.82 3.46 -5.63
CA LEU A 348 -6.30 2.90 -6.88
C LEU A 348 -5.03 2.08 -6.64
N GLN A 349 -4.15 2.54 -5.76
CA GLN A 349 -2.93 1.84 -5.35
C GLN A 349 -3.25 0.52 -4.63
N ILE A 350 -4.22 0.56 -3.71
CA ILE A 350 -4.73 -0.64 -3.05
C ILE A 350 -5.35 -1.60 -4.07
N LEU A 351 -6.16 -1.10 -5.00
CA LEU A 351 -6.75 -1.91 -6.07
C LEU A 351 -5.67 -2.56 -6.93
N ALA A 352 -4.63 -1.83 -7.32
CA ALA A 352 -3.54 -2.34 -8.14
C ALA A 352 -2.82 -3.50 -7.44
N LEU A 353 -2.42 -3.34 -6.18
CA LEU A 353 -1.80 -4.40 -5.38
C LEU A 353 -2.71 -5.60 -5.14
N PHE A 354 -4.00 -5.34 -4.89
CA PHE A 354 -4.99 -6.39 -4.66
C PHE A 354 -5.24 -7.24 -5.92
N ALA A 355 -5.26 -6.60 -7.10
CA ALA A 355 -5.70 -7.21 -8.34
C ALA A 355 -4.55 -7.69 -9.26
N MET A 356 -3.30 -7.27 -9.01
CA MET A 356 -2.12 -7.69 -9.81
C MET A 356 -1.98 -9.21 -9.91
N GLU A 357 -1.39 -9.73 -11.00
CA GLU A 357 -1.03 -11.15 -11.06
C GLU A 357 0.14 -11.45 -10.10
N GLN A 358 0.47 -12.72 -9.94
CA GLN A 358 1.67 -13.09 -9.21
C GLN A 358 2.91 -12.56 -9.97
N PRO A 359 3.75 -11.72 -9.33
CA PRO A 359 4.97 -11.23 -9.95
C PRO A 359 6.01 -12.36 -10.10
N ALA A 360 6.99 -12.16 -10.97
CA ALA A 360 8.04 -13.15 -11.21
C ALA A 360 8.96 -13.33 -9.99
N SER A 361 9.18 -12.26 -9.23
CA SER A 361 9.86 -12.27 -7.93
C SER A 361 9.24 -11.22 -6.99
N LEU A 362 9.82 -11.06 -5.79
CA LEU A 362 9.46 -9.98 -4.86
C LEU A 362 10.28 -8.68 -5.12
N ASP A 363 11.05 -8.63 -6.20
CA ASP A 363 11.80 -7.44 -6.58
C ASP A 363 10.84 -6.29 -6.92
N ALA A 364 11.23 -5.07 -6.56
CA ALA A 364 10.38 -3.88 -6.69
C ALA A 364 9.84 -3.69 -8.12
N GLU A 365 10.67 -3.93 -9.15
CA GLU A 365 10.26 -3.76 -10.55
C GLU A 365 9.24 -4.81 -11.00
N ASP A 366 9.37 -6.07 -10.56
CA ASP A 366 8.43 -7.14 -10.92
C ASP A 366 7.04 -6.89 -10.30
N ILE A 367 7.00 -6.42 -9.05
CA ILE A 367 5.75 -6.01 -8.39
C ILE A 367 5.13 -4.81 -9.13
N ARG A 368 5.93 -3.76 -9.41
CA ARG A 368 5.44 -2.55 -10.09
C ARG A 368 4.96 -2.84 -11.51
N ASN A 369 5.60 -3.76 -12.23
CA ASN A 369 5.17 -4.20 -13.55
C ASN A 369 3.77 -4.83 -13.52
N GLU A 370 3.49 -5.69 -12.54
CA GLU A 370 2.17 -6.32 -12.41
C GLU A 370 1.09 -5.34 -11.94
N LYS A 371 1.43 -4.34 -11.09
CA LYS A 371 0.52 -3.22 -10.76
C LYS A 371 0.13 -2.43 -12.01
N VAL A 372 1.11 -1.99 -12.80
CA VAL A 372 0.89 -1.20 -14.03
C VAL A 372 0.06 -1.99 -15.06
N LYS A 373 0.34 -3.29 -15.24
CA LYS A 373 -0.40 -4.16 -16.14
C LYS A 373 -1.89 -4.25 -15.79
N VAL A 374 -2.21 -4.30 -14.50
CA VAL A 374 -3.62 -4.27 -14.04
C VAL A 374 -4.26 -2.92 -14.30
N LEU A 375 -3.58 -1.81 -13.99
CA LEU A 375 -4.11 -0.48 -14.26
C LEU A 375 -4.36 -0.26 -15.76
N LYS A 376 -3.48 -0.74 -16.63
CA LYS A 376 -3.68 -0.71 -18.09
C LYS A 376 -4.91 -1.49 -18.52
N SER A 377 -5.19 -2.61 -17.84
CA SER A 377 -6.37 -3.45 -18.08
C SER A 377 -7.66 -2.88 -17.48
N MET A 378 -7.58 -1.88 -16.60
CA MET A 378 -8.76 -1.24 -16.01
C MET A 378 -9.54 -0.46 -17.07
N GLY A 379 -10.86 -0.58 -17.07
CA GLY A 379 -11.74 0.26 -17.86
C GLY A 379 -11.63 1.73 -17.49
N GLN A 380 -11.98 2.61 -18.43
CA GLN A 380 -12.07 4.04 -18.15
C GLN A 380 -13.11 4.31 -17.06
N VAL A 381 -12.83 5.21 -16.10
CA VAL A 381 -13.84 5.67 -15.15
C VAL A 381 -14.83 6.56 -15.90
N ARG A 382 -16.13 6.28 -15.75
CA ARG A 382 -17.20 7.00 -16.45
C ARG A 382 -18.13 7.66 -15.44
N LEU A 383 -18.63 8.84 -15.78
CA LEU A 383 -19.54 9.59 -14.90
C LEU A 383 -20.82 8.80 -14.57
N GLU A 384 -21.34 7.99 -15.49
CA GLU A 384 -22.53 7.13 -15.30
C GLU A 384 -22.34 5.98 -14.28
N ASP A 385 -21.08 5.68 -13.95
CA ASP A 385 -20.68 4.66 -12.98
C ASP A 385 -20.09 5.31 -11.72
N MET A 386 -20.43 6.59 -11.48
CA MET A 386 -19.91 7.40 -10.39
C MET A 386 -21.03 8.17 -9.70
N VAL A 387 -20.86 8.36 -8.39
CA VAL A 387 -21.73 9.17 -7.54
C VAL A 387 -20.85 10.15 -6.82
N LEU A 388 -21.24 11.42 -6.86
CA LEU A 388 -20.59 12.52 -6.15
C LEU A 388 -21.48 12.99 -5.00
N GLY A 389 -20.88 13.39 -3.90
CA GLY A 389 -21.61 13.99 -2.79
C GLY A 389 -20.84 15.08 -2.08
N GLN A 390 -21.57 15.94 -1.38
CA GLN A 390 -21.04 17.03 -0.56
C GLN A 390 -21.73 17.04 0.80
N TYR A 391 -20.97 17.07 1.89
CA TYR A 391 -21.58 17.02 3.23
C TYR A 391 -22.21 18.36 3.60
N ARG A 392 -23.39 18.29 4.22
CA ARG A 392 -24.10 19.43 4.79
C ARG A 392 -24.13 19.37 6.32
N SER A 393 -24.39 20.52 6.93
CA SER A 393 -24.49 20.64 8.38
C SER A 393 -25.54 19.70 8.97
N ARG A 394 -25.29 19.29 10.22
CA ARG A 394 -26.20 18.44 10.98
C ARG A 394 -26.20 18.84 12.44
N THR A 395 -27.38 19.12 12.98
CA THR A 395 -27.57 19.33 14.42
C THR A 395 -28.01 18.03 15.07
N THR A 396 -27.24 17.56 16.07
CA THR A 396 -27.57 16.37 16.87
C THR A 396 -27.38 16.71 18.35
N ARG A 397 -28.41 16.46 19.18
CA ARG A 397 -28.38 16.68 20.64
C ARG A 397 -27.85 18.07 21.06
N GLY A 398 -28.24 19.13 20.34
CA GLY A 398 -27.84 20.50 20.62
C GLY A 398 -26.45 20.90 20.11
N THR A 399 -25.66 19.97 19.56
CA THR A 399 -24.39 20.28 18.89
C THR A 399 -24.60 20.36 17.38
N THR A 400 -24.22 21.47 16.75
CA THR A 400 -24.26 21.64 15.29
C THR A 400 -22.89 21.31 14.73
N LEU A 401 -22.83 20.31 13.86
CA LEU A 401 -21.66 19.99 13.05
C LEU A 401 -21.76 20.79 11.74
N PRO A 402 -20.72 21.55 11.35
CA PRO A 402 -20.76 22.42 10.19
C PRO A 402 -20.79 21.62 8.88
N GLY A 403 -21.40 22.19 7.85
CA GLY A 403 -21.35 21.72 6.47
C GLY A 403 -20.06 22.14 5.76
N TYR A 404 -19.85 21.65 4.54
CA TYR A 404 -18.64 21.99 3.78
C TYR A 404 -18.59 23.48 3.41
N LEU A 405 -19.74 24.04 3.01
CA LEU A 405 -19.87 25.46 2.66
C LEU A 405 -19.94 26.40 3.87
N ASP A 406 -19.95 25.85 5.10
CA ASP A 406 -19.86 26.65 6.33
C ASP A 406 -18.39 26.94 6.72
N ASP A 407 -17.40 26.38 5.99
CA ASP A 407 -15.98 26.69 6.14
C ASP A 407 -15.67 27.99 5.37
N ASP A 408 -15.26 29.05 6.08
CA ASP A 408 -14.99 30.37 5.51
C ASP A 408 -13.89 30.37 4.43
N THR A 409 -13.07 29.31 4.37
CA THR A 409 -12.04 29.15 3.35
C THR A 409 -12.56 28.57 2.03
N VAL A 410 -13.82 28.10 2.00
CA VAL A 410 -14.47 27.48 0.84
C VAL A 410 -15.33 28.51 0.11
N PRO A 411 -15.29 28.59 -1.23
CA PRO A 411 -16.20 29.43 -2.00
C PRO A 411 -17.67 29.09 -1.70
N PRO A 412 -18.58 30.08 -1.46
CA PRO A 412 -19.97 29.84 -1.04
C PRO A 412 -20.81 28.98 -2.00
N ASN A 413 -20.37 28.88 -3.25
CA ASN A 413 -21.00 28.18 -4.36
C ASN A 413 -20.12 27.03 -4.89
N SER A 414 -19.20 26.53 -4.06
CA SER A 414 -18.38 25.37 -4.39
C SER A 414 -19.24 24.12 -4.61
N ILE A 415 -18.98 23.44 -5.71
CA ILE A 415 -19.56 22.13 -6.05
C ILE A 415 -18.56 20.99 -5.83
N THR A 416 -17.47 21.25 -5.09
CA THR A 416 -16.41 20.26 -4.88
C THR A 416 -16.97 19.05 -4.11
N PRO A 417 -16.78 17.82 -4.65
CA PRO A 417 -17.23 16.62 -3.98
C PRO A 417 -16.35 16.30 -2.77
N THR A 418 -16.98 16.14 -1.61
CA THR A 418 -16.36 15.62 -0.37
C THR A 418 -16.59 14.12 -0.19
N PHE A 419 -17.40 13.53 -1.07
CA PHE A 419 -17.68 12.11 -1.20
C PHE A 419 -17.68 11.70 -2.66
N ALA A 420 -17.12 10.54 -2.96
CA ALA A 420 -17.33 9.89 -4.24
C ALA A 420 -17.38 8.37 -4.08
N ALA A 421 -18.20 7.73 -4.91
CA ALA A 421 -18.18 6.30 -5.11
C ALA A 421 -18.17 6.00 -6.60
N CYS A 422 -17.40 5.02 -7.05
CA CYS A 422 -17.40 4.58 -8.44
C CYS A 422 -17.30 3.06 -8.55
N SER A 423 -17.80 2.52 -9.66
CA SER A 423 -17.58 1.13 -10.04
C SER A 423 -16.64 1.06 -11.24
N VAL A 424 -15.57 0.28 -11.11
CA VAL A 424 -14.60 0.01 -12.18
C VAL A 424 -14.51 -1.48 -12.46
N PHE A 425 -14.04 -1.82 -13.66
CA PHE A 425 -13.84 -3.20 -14.11
C PHE A 425 -12.42 -3.37 -14.62
N ILE A 426 -11.83 -4.53 -14.38
CA ILE A 426 -10.50 -4.89 -14.89
C ILE A 426 -10.70 -5.92 -16.00
N ASN A 427 -10.41 -5.52 -17.23
CA ASN A 427 -10.67 -6.27 -18.44
C ASN A 427 -9.53 -7.26 -18.72
N ASN A 428 -9.37 -8.26 -17.86
CA ASN A 428 -8.41 -9.34 -18.03
C ASN A 428 -9.01 -10.70 -17.65
N ALA A 429 -8.28 -11.79 -17.90
CA ALA A 429 -8.76 -13.15 -17.67
C ALA A 429 -9.19 -13.41 -16.22
N ARG A 430 -8.51 -12.80 -15.23
CA ARG A 430 -8.78 -13.01 -13.80
C ARG A 430 -10.02 -12.27 -13.32
N TRP A 431 -10.27 -11.06 -13.81
CA TRP A 431 -11.23 -10.11 -13.23
C TRP A 431 -12.41 -9.75 -14.14
N ASP A 432 -12.45 -10.23 -15.37
CA ASP A 432 -13.55 -9.98 -16.30
C ASP A 432 -14.93 -10.27 -15.67
N GLY A 433 -15.80 -9.25 -15.71
CA GLY A 433 -17.15 -9.25 -15.13
C GLY A 433 -17.23 -9.03 -13.61
N VAL A 434 -16.12 -8.85 -12.89
CA VAL A 434 -16.11 -8.58 -11.44
C VAL A 434 -16.10 -7.06 -11.21
N PRO A 435 -17.13 -6.47 -10.59
CA PRO A 435 -17.13 -5.05 -10.24
C PRO A 435 -16.20 -4.80 -9.05
N PHE A 436 -15.32 -3.80 -9.21
CA PHE A 436 -14.55 -3.19 -8.14
C PHE A 436 -15.24 -1.89 -7.75
N LEU A 437 -15.75 -1.84 -6.53
CA LEU A 437 -16.47 -0.70 -5.99
C LEU A 437 -15.54 0.12 -5.09
N LEU A 438 -15.23 1.34 -5.51
CA LEU A 438 -14.40 2.27 -4.75
C LEU A 438 -15.30 3.30 -4.06
N LYS A 439 -15.05 3.59 -2.79
CA LYS A 439 -15.82 4.57 -2.01
C LYS A 439 -14.88 5.37 -1.12
N ALA A 440 -14.91 6.69 -1.23
CA ALA A 440 -14.19 7.61 -0.37
C ALA A 440 -15.10 8.75 0.10
N GLY A 441 -15.00 9.16 1.36
CA GLY A 441 -15.67 10.38 1.80
C GLY A 441 -15.27 10.89 3.17
N LYS A 442 -15.45 12.20 3.35
CA LYS A 442 -15.31 12.93 4.61
C LYS A 442 -16.65 13.12 5.30
N ALA A 443 -16.62 13.45 6.59
CA ALA A 443 -17.81 13.66 7.42
C ALA A 443 -18.81 12.49 7.34
N LEU A 444 -18.30 11.26 7.30
CA LEU A 444 -19.09 10.03 7.34
C LEU A 444 -19.29 9.55 8.77
N ALA A 445 -20.11 8.51 8.95
CA ALA A 445 -20.44 7.99 10.28
C ALA A 445 -19.21 7.47 11.04
N ASN A 446 -18.29 6.79 10.34
CA ASN A 446 -17.17 6.07 10.93
C ASN A 446 -15.85 6.42 10.24
N LYS A 447 -14.74 6.36 10.97
CA LYS A 447 -13.40 6.31 10.39
C LYS A 447 -13.09 4.86 10.04
N ALA A 448 -12.83 4.56 8.77
CA ALA A 448 -12.47 3.20 8.32
C ALA A 448 -11.66 3.24 7.02
N ALA A 449 -10.72 2.31 6.86
CA ALA A 449 -10.22 1.92 5.56
C ALA A 449 -10.21 0.39 5.49
N GLU A 450 -10.92 -0.18 4.51
CA GLU A 450 -11.16 -1.62 4.42
C GLU A 450 -11.20 -2.11 2.97
N ILE A 451 -10.75 -3.33 2.77
CA ILE A 451 -10.96 -4.10 1.55
C ILE A 451 -11.91 -5.25 1.89
N ARG A 452 -12.98 -5.38 1.12
CA ARG A 452 -14.00 -6.42 1.30
C ARG A 452 -14.12 -7.23 0.03
N VAL A 453 -13.93 -8.53 0.15
CA VAL A 453 -14.00 -9.49 -0.96
C VAL A 453 -15.21 -10.37 -0.72
N GLN A 454 -16.27 -10.14 -1.50
CA GLN A 454 -17.46 -10.96 -1.41
C GLN A 454 -17.34 -12.13 -2.38
N PHE A 455 -17.45 -13.35 -1.85
CA PHE A 455 -17.43 -14.56 -2.67
C PHE A 455 -18.79 -14.87 -3.29
N ARG A 456 -18.80 -15.70 -4.33
CA ARG A 456 -20.02 -16.26 -4.91
C ARG A 456 -20.63 -17.30 -3.96
N HIS A 457 -21.92 -17.55 -4.14
CA HIS A 457 -22.59 -18.62 -3.43
C HIS A 457 -22.05 -19.99 -3.85
N VAL A 458 -22.14 -20.97 -2.96
CA VAL A 458 -21.79 -22.36 -3.27
C VAL A 458 -22.83 -22.95 -4.25
N PRO A 459 -22.44 -23.45 -5.43
CA PRO A 459 -23.37 -24.10 -6.35
C PRO A 459 -24.02 -25.32 -5.70
N GLY A 460 -25.34 -25.48 -5.87
CA GLY A 460 -26.07 -26.62 -5.30
C GLY A 460 -26.10 -26.67 -3.77
N ASN A 461 -25.97 -25.52 -3.09
CA ASN A 461 -25.90 -25.46 -1.62
C ASN A 461 -27.09 -26.18 -0.94
N LEU A 462 -26.80 -27.32 -0.31
CA LEU A 462 -27.77 -28.16 0.40
C LEU A 462 -28.45 -27.45 1.58
N TYR A 463 -27.85 -26.36 2.07
CA TYR A 463 -28.35 -25.58 3.19
C TYR A 463 -29.09 -24.31 2.76
N ARG A 464 -29.36 -24.11 1.46
CA ARG A 464 -30.07 -22.94 0.93
C ARG A 464 -31.32 -22.56 1.72
N ASN A 465 -32.18 -23.52 2.03
CA ASN A 465 -33.45 -23.28 2.73
C ASN A 465 -33.26 -22.79 4.18
N LYS A 466 -32.03 -22.84 4.70
CA LYS A 466 -31.65 -22.40 6.05
C LYS A 466 -30.86 -21.10 6.07
N LEU A 467 -30.41 -20.61 4.92
CA LEU A 467 -29.60 -19.40 4.74
C LEU A 467 -30.45 -18.17 4.35
N GLY A 468 -31.78 -18.28 4.42
CA GLY A 468 -32.72 -17.24 4.01
C GLY A 468 -33.02 -17.25 2.50
N LEU A 469 -33.78 -16.25 2.05
CA LEU A 469 -34.23 -16.15 0.65
C LEU A 469 -33.19 -15.51 -0.29
N ASP A 470 -32.26 -14.72 0.27
CA ASP A 470 -31.26 -13.97 -0.50
C ASP A 470 -29.88 -14.64 -0.37
N LEU A 471 -29.66 -15.67 -1.20
CA LEU A 471 -28.42 -16.44 -1.28
C LEU A 471 -27.17 -15.56 -1.48
N ASP A 472 -27.38 -14.43 -2.13
CA ASP A 472 -26.38 -13.48 -2.55
C ASP A 472 -25.88 -12.61 -1.38
N LYS A 473 -26.58 -12.62 -0.24
CA LYS A 473 -26.15 -12.02 1.04
C LYS A 473 -25.61 -13.04 2.03
N ALA A 474 -25.88 -14.31 1.83
CA ALA A 474 -25.42 -15.40 2.68
C ALA A 474 -24.09 -16.01 2.18
N THR A 475 -23.29 -15.23 1.46
CA THR A 475 -22.01 -15.64 0.91
C THR A 475 -20.87 -15.36 1.89
N ASN A 476 -19.73 -16.04 1.71
CA ASN A 476 -18.55 -15.69 2.48
C ASN A 476 -18.03 -14.31 2.09
N GLU A 477 -17.38 -13.63 3.05
CA GLU A 477 -16.77 -12.32 2.85
C GLU A 477 -15.42 -12.32 3.55
N LEU A 478 -14.33 -12.09 2.81
CA LEU A 478 -13.02 -11.80 3.40
C LEU A 478 -12.92 -10.28 3.60
N VAL A 479 -12.65 -9.86 4.82
CA VAL A 479 -12.48 -8.45 5.17
C VAL A 479 -11.07 -8.22 5.68
N ILE A 480 -10.41 -7.24 5.06
CA ILE A 480 -9.07 -6.77 5.41
C ILE A 480 -9.26 -5.34 5.92
N ARG A 481 -9.27 -5.16 7.24
CA ARG A 481 -9.44 -3.87 7.88
C ARG A 481 -8.08 -3.22 8.08
N VAL A 482 -7.81 -2.20 7.27
CA VAL A 482 -6.55 -1.47 7.24
C VAL A 482 -6.47 -0.48 8.39
N GLN A 483 -7.59 0.15 8.76
CA GLN A 483 -7.72 0.96 9.98
C GLN A 483 -9.20 1.25 10.29
N PRO A 484 -9.56 1.58 11.54
CA PRO A 484 -8.79 1.34 12.76
C PRO A 484 -8.79 -0.16 13.14
N ASN A 485 -8.02 -0.52 14.17
CA ASN A 485 -7.97 -1.90 14.71
C ASN A 485 -7.65 -2.92 13.61
N GLU A 486 -6.43 -2.81 13.09
CA GLU A 486 -5.87 -3.64 12.03
C GLU A 486 -6.23 -5.12 12.22
N GLY A 487 -6.79 -5.73 11.17
CA GLY A 487 -7.20 -7.13 11.26
C GLY A 487 -7.71 -7.72 9.95
N ILE A 488 -7.72 -9.04 9.91
CA ILE A 488 -8.20 -9.85 8.78
C ILE A 488 -9.21 -10.82 9.35
N TYR A 489 -10.41 -10.88 8.76
CA TYR A 489 -11.39 -11.87 9.15
C TYR A 489 -12.19 -12.41 7.96
N LEU A 490 -12.56 -13.68 8.06
CA LEU A 490 -13.38 -14.37 7.06
C LEU A 490 -14.77 -14.64 7.65
N LYS A 491 -15.80 -14.03 7.07
CA LYS A 491 -17.19 -14.33 7.37
C LYS A 491 -17.58 -15.68 6.76
N VAL A 492 -17.93 -16.64 7.60
CA VAL A 492 -18.30 -18.01 7.20
C VAL A 492 -19.68 -18.38 7.74
N ASN A 493 -20.39 -19.22 7.00
CA ASN A 493 -21.63 -19.82 7.49
C ASN A 493 -21.27 -20.99 8.41
N ASN A 494 -21.75 -20.95 9.66
CA ASN A 494 -21.49 -21.96 10.67
C ASN A 494 -22.78 -22.45 11.33
N LYS A 495 -22.78 -23.71 11.79
CA LYS A 495 -23.87 -24.23 12.62
C LYS A 495 -23.82 -23.52 13.97
N VAL A 496 -24.95 -22.94 14.38
CA VAL A 496 -25.09 -22.40 15.74
C VAL A 496 -24.93 -23.54 16.76
N PRO A 497 -24.07 -23.39 17.79
CA PRO A 497 -23.95 -24.39 18.86
C PRO A 497 -25.30 -24.72 19.50
N GLY A 498 -25.57 -26.02 19.70
CA GLY A 498 -26.83 -26.52 20.23
C GLY A 498 -27.37 -27.75 19.50
N LEU A 499 -28.57 -28.16 19.88
CA LEU A 499 -29.22 -29.40 19.40
C LEU A 499 -29.83 -29.28 17.99
N GLY A 500 -30.10 -28.07 17.52
CA GLY A 500 -30.69 -27.82 16.20
C GLY A 500 -29.66 -27.62 15.07
N LEU A 501 -30.12 -27.73 13.83
CA LEU A 501 -29.33 -27.39 12.63
C LEU A 501 -29.79 -26.02 12.10
N ARG A 502 -29.53 -24.98 12.90
CA ARG A 502 -29.65 -23.56 12.51
C ARG A 502 -28.26 -23.07 12.08
N ILE A 503 -28.21 -22.29 11.00
CA ILE A 503 -26.97 -21.74 10.46
C ILE A 503 -26.97 -20.23 10.70
N ASP A 504 -25.81 -19.70 11.02
CA ASP A 504 -25.58 -18.27 11.17
C ASP A 504 -24.21 -17.89 10.57
N THR A 505 -24.01 -16.61 10.29
CA THR A 505 -22.71 -16.10 9.84
C THR A 505 -21.84 -15.79 11.05
N THR A 506 -20.63 -16.34 11.09
CA THR A 506 -19.62 -16.07 12.12
C THR A 506 -18.30 -15.63 11.47
N ARG A 507 -17.31 -15.23 12.29
CA ARG A 507 -16.01 -14.75 11.81
C ARG A 507 -14.90 -15.69 12.26
N LEU A 508 -14.02 -16.06 11.33
CA LEU A 508 -12.67 -16.50 11.65
C LEU A 508 -11.79 -15.25 11.69
N ASP A 509 -11.30 -14.86 12.87
CA ASP A 509 -10.77 -13.52 13.12
C ASP A 509 -9.28 -13.52 13.51
N LEU A 510 -8.51 -12.64 12.86
CA LEU A 510 -7.16 -12.24 13.22
C LEU A 510 -7.15 -10.72 13.48
N THR A 511 -7.34 -10.33 14.73
CA THR A 511 -7.13 -8.95 15.18
C THR A 511 -5.68 -8.76 15.63
N TYR A 512 -4.95 -7.85 14.99
CA TYR A 512 -3.49 -7.72 15.19
C TYR A 512 -3.14 -7.35 16.63
N LYS A 513 -3.86 -6.38 17.21
CA LYS A 513 -3.67 -5.95 18.60
C LYS A 513 -3.83 -7.08 19.63
N SER A 514 -4.66 -8.08 19.33
CA SER A 514 -4.89 -9.24 20.21
C SER A 514 -3.84 -10.33 20.00
N LYS A 515 -3.33 -10.48 18.78
CA LYS A 515 -2.40 -11.56 18.42
C LYS A 515 -0.94 -11.20 18.63
N TYR A 516 -0.56 -9.95 18.35
CA TYR A 516 0.82 -9.47 18.37
C TYR A 516 1.01 -8.45 19.49
N GLN A 517 2.04 -8.66 20.32
CA GLN A 517 2.45 -7.71 21.37
C GLN A 517 3.45 -6.68 20.83
N ALA A 518 3.15 -6.10 19.66
CA ALA A 518 4.02 -5.13 19.00
C ALA A 518 3.26 -3.85 18.66
N THR A 519 3.95 -2.72 18.74
CA THR A 519 3.42 -1.45 18.22
C THR A 519 3.64 -1.44 16.71
N LEU A 520 2.57 -1.30 15.94
CA LEU A 520 2.68 -1.19 14.49
C LEU A 520 3.37 0.13 14.12
N PRO A 521 4.36 0.11 13.22
CA PRO A 521 5.02 1.33 12.76
C PRO A 521 4.03 2.23 12.01
N ASP A 522 4.20 3.55 12.14
CA ASP A 522 3.50 4.48 11.25
C ASP A 522 4.02 4.31 9.81
N ALA A 523 3.16 4.54 8.82
CA ALA A 523 3.51 4.38 7.42
C ALA A 523 4.75 5.18 6.99
N TYR A 524 4.96 6.37 7.58
CA TYR A 524 6.14 7.18 7.28
C TYR A 524 7.43 6.55 7.79
N GLU A 525 7.41 5.82 8.91
CA GLU A 525 8.59 5.11 9.41
C GLU A 525 9.03 4.05 8.41
N ARG A 526 8.08 3.24 7.92
CA ARG A 526 8.33 2.21 6.92
C ARG A 526 8.90 2.82 5.64
N LEU A 527 8.23 3.82 5.08
CA LEU A 527 8.62 4.40 3.79
C LEU A 527 9.98 5.11 3.88
N ILE A 528 10.27 5.82 4.97
CA ILE A 528 11.59 6.42 5.16
C ILE A 528 12.68 5.34 5.20
N LEU A 529 12.46 4.26 5.94
CA LEU A 529 13.39 3.14 6.01
C LEU A 529 13.58 2.46 4.65
N ASP A 530 12.51 2.22 3.91
CA ASP A 530 12.56 1.62 2.57
C ASP A 530 13.38 2.50 1.60
N CYS A 531 13.24 3.83 1.67
CA CYS A 531 14.05 4.75 0.88
C CYS A 531 15.54 4.69 1.26
N ILE A 532 15.86 4.59 2.55
CA ILE A 532 17.25 4.43 3.03
C ILE A 532 17.84 3.11 2.53
N ASN A 533 17.04 2.05 2.45
CA ASN A 533 17.45 0.73 1.99
C ASN A 533 17.36 0.52 0.46
N GLY A 534 16.98 1.54 -0.30
CA GLY A 534 16.85 1.43 -1.75
C GLY A 534 15.64 0.65 -2.25
N ASP A 535 14.73 0.26 -1.34
CA ASP A 535 13.53 -0.48 -1.68
C ASP A 535 12.46 0.45 -2.25
N ARG A 536 12.02 0.13 -3.48
CA ARG A 536 11.07 0.93 -4.25
C ARG A 536 9.70 0.27 -4.38
N ARG A 537 9.47 -0.89 -3.76
CA ARG A 537 8.24 -1.69 -3.96
C ARG A 537 6.97 -0.95 -3.52
N LEU A 538 7.07 -0.12 -2.48
CA LEU A 538 5.95 0.68 -1.93
C LEU A 538 5.90 2.12 -2.48
N PHE A 539 6.66 2.44 -3.52
CA PHE A 539 6.71 3.78 -4.12
C PHE A 539 6.13 3.79 -5.54
N ILE A 540 5.38 4.84 -5.84
CA ILE A 540 4.63 4.91 -7.11
C ILE A 540 5.59 5.23 -8.27
N ARG A 541 5.56 4.39 -9.31
CA ARG A 541 6.35 4.58 -10.54
C ARG A 541 5.71 5.63 -11.44
N ASN A 542 6.52 6.25 -12.27
CA ASN A 542 6.02 7.27 -13.19
C ASN A 542 4.95 6.76 -14.16
N ASP A 543 5.18 5.62 -14.81
CA ASP A 543 4.22 4.99 -15.71
C ASP A 543 2.96 4.51 -14.96
N GLU A 544 3.08 4.20 -13.67
CA GLU A 544 1.94 3.89 -12.81
C GLU A 544 1.03 5.11 -12.60
N LEU A 545 1.62 6.28 -12.32
CA LEU A 545 0.86 7.54 -12.21
C LEU A 545 0.31 8.01 -13.56
N GLU A 546 1.05 7.80 -14.65
CA GLU A 546 0.58 8.12 -16.01
C GLU A 546 -0.71 7.38 -16.32
N VAL A 547 -0.71 6.05 -16.16
CA VAL A 547 -1.91 5.24 -16.39
C VAL A 547 -3.00 5.60 -15.38
N ALA A 548 -2.68 5.88 -14.12
CA ALA A 548 -3.67 6.33 -13.14
C ALA A 548 -4.38 7.61 -13.61
N TRP A 549 -3.63 8.60 -14.09
CA TRP A 549 -4.19 9.85 -14.59
C TRP A 549 -4.97 9.69 -15.89
N GLU A 550 -4.54 8.83 -16.82
CA GLU A 550 -5.31 8.50 -18.03
C GLU A 550 -6.71 8.00 -17.67
N LYS A 551 -6.86 7.20 -16.60
CA LYS A 551 -8.12 6.59 -16.19
C LYS A 551 -9.08 7.56 -15.49
N PHE A 552 -8.57 8.60 -14.85
CA PHE A 552 -9.40 9.56 -14.08
C PHE A 552 -9.54 10.94 -14.75
N THR A 553 -8.58 11.39 -15.54
CA THR A 553 -8.59 12.74 -16.13
C THR A 553 -9.85 13.03 -16.97
N PRO A 554 -10.32 12.12 -17.85
CA PRO A 554 -11.52 12.38 -18.64
C PRO A 554 -12.79 12.60 -17.80
N VAL A 555 -13.00 11.81 -16.75
CA VAL A 555 -14.19 11.98 -15.88
C VAL A 555 -14.07 13.23 -15.01
N LEU A 556 -12.86 13.58 -14.56
CA LEU A 556 -12.62 14.81 -13.80
C LEU A 556 -12.94 16.06 -14.64
N LYS A 557 -12.47 16.09 -15.90
CA LYS A 557 -12.81 17.16 -16.85
C LYS A 557 -14.31 17.20 -17.13
N GLU A 558 -14.94 16.05 -17.36
CA GLU A 558 -16.40 15.97 -17.57
C GLU A 558 -17.20 16.50 -16.37
N ILE A 559 -16.76 16.24 -15.13
CA ILE A 559 -17.38 16.76 -13.90
C ILE A 559 -17.29 18.28 -13.84
N GLU A 560 -16.12 18.83 -14.14
CA GLU A 560 -15.84 20.27 -14.12
C GLU A 560 -16.58 21.01 -15.24
N ASP A 561 -16.49 20.52 -16.49
CA ASP A 561 -17.10 21.13 -17.67
C ASP A 561 -18.63 21.16 -17.59
N ARG A 562 -19.25 20.09 -17.03
CA ARG A 562 -20.70 20.02 -16.87
C ARG A 562 -21.22 20.68 -15.59
N GLY A 563 -20.34 21.06 -14.66
CA GLY A 563 -20.74 21.56 -13.35
C GLY A 563 -21.65 20.59 -12.59
N VAL A 564 -21.28 19.29 -12.58
CA VAL A 564 -22.10 18.22 -11.99
C VAL A 564 -22.35 18.50 -10.52
N GLN A 565 -23.62 18.64 -10.14
CA GLN A 565 -24.00 18.95 -8.76
C GLN A 565 -23.83 17.71 -7.86
N PRO A 566 -23.06 17.80 -6.76
CA PRO A 566 -22.91 16.69 -5.83
C PRO A 566 -24.21 16.46 -5.03
N GLU A 567 -24.54 15.20 -4.76
CA GLU A 567 -25.66 14.86 -3.88
C GLU A 567 -25.34 15.26 -2.43
N LEU A 568 -26.24 16.04 -1.81
CA LEU A 568 -26.05 16.46 -0.42
C LEU A 568 -26.29 15.31 0.54
N TYR A 569 -25.37 15.11 1.49
CA TYR A 569 -25.51 14.14 2.57
C TYR A 569 -25.26 14.76 3.95
N PRO A 570 -26.04 14.41 4.99
CA PRO A 570 -25.80 14.96 6.33
C PRO A 570 -24.43 14.53 6.88
N TYR A 571 -23.75 15.42 7.61
CA TYR A 571 -22.57 15.07 8.39
C TYR A 571 -22.85 13.83 9.28
N GLY A 572 -21.93 12.88 9.31
CA GLY A 572 -22.03 11.66 10.11
C GLY A 572 -23.03 10.65 9.55
N SER A 573 -23.49 10.81 8.30
CA SER A 573 -24.25 9.79 7.58
C SER A 573 -23.32 8.84 6.83
N ARG A 574 -23.87 7.91 6.05
CA ARG A 574 -23.08 6.94 5.25
C ARG A 574 -22.73 7.44 3.86
N GLY A 575 -23.02 8.70 3.58
CA GLY A 575 -22.88 9.34 2.28
C GLY A 575 -24.22 9.47 1.54
N PRO A 576 -24.18 9.88 0.27
CA PRO A 576 -25.35 10.11 -0.56
C PRO A 576 -26.10 8.81 -0.88
N VAL A 577 -27.41 8.93 -1.11
CA VAL A 577 -28.28 7.78 -1.43
C VAL A 577 -27.88 7.16 -2.77
N GLY A 578 -27.39 7.97 -3.72
CA GLY A 578 -26.85 7.51 -4.99
C GLY A 578 -25.83 6.38 -4.84
N ALA A 579 -24.99 6.40 -3.79
CA ALA A 579 -24.00 5.35 -3.56
C ALA A 579 -24.64 3.97 -3.36
N HIS A 580 -25.81 3.91 -2.71
CA HIS A 580 -26.57 2.66 -2.56
C HIS A 580 -27.11 2.17 -3.90
N TYR A 581 -27.61 3.07 -4.74
CA TYR A 581 -28.10 2.71 -6.09
C TYR A 581 -26.97 2.25 -7.01
N LEU A 582 -25.78 2.85 -6.90
CA LEU A 582 -24.60 2.43 -7.66
C LEU A 582 -24.23 0.96 -7.36
N ALA A 583 -24.16 0.57 -6.08
CA ALA A 583 -23.90 -0.82 -5.73
C ALA A 583 -25.04 -1.75 -6.16
N ALA A 584 -26.31 -1.29 -6.03
CA ALA A 584 -27.48 -2.08 -6.42
C ALA A 584 -27.54 -2.35 -7.93
N LYS A 585 -27.03 -1.45 -8.78
CA LYS A 585 -26.87 -1.66 -10.24
C LYS A 585 -26.10 -2.95 -10.56
N HIS A 586 -25.17 -3.31 -9.68
CA HIS A 586 -24.34 -4.51 -9.79
C HIS A 586 -24.84 -5.69 -8.94
N GLY A 587 -26.02 -5.56 -8.33
CA GLY A 587 -26.57 -6.56 -7.39
C GLY A 587 -25.76 -6.68 -6.09
N VAL A 588 -25.00 -5.64 -5.73
CA VAL A 588 -24.13 -5.62 -4.55
C VAL A 588 -24.72 -4.72 -3.46
N ARG A 589 -24.37 -5.00 -2.20
CA ARG A 589 -24.57 -4.08 -1.08
C ARG A 589 -23.21 -3.71 -0.50
N TRP A 590 -23.03 -2.43 -0.17
CA TRP A 590 -21.84 -1.99 0.55
C TRP A 590 -21.73 -2.69 1.90
N GLY A 591 -20.55 -3.18 2.22
CA GLY A 591 -20.26 -3.89 3.47
C GLY A 591 -20.10 -2.98 4.69
N ASP A 592 -20.10 -1.65 4.51
CA ASP A 592 -20.06 -0.65 5.60
C ASP A 592 -21.43 -0.45 6.29
N LEU A 593 -22.30 -1.47 6.23
CA LEU A 593 -23.60 -1.51 6.88
C LEU A 593 -23.43 -1.77 8.38
N ALA A 594 -23.31 -0.69 9.15
CA ALA A 594 -23.24 -0.64 10.62
C ALA A 594 -21.92 -1.15 11.23
N ALA A 595 -21.59 -0.58 12.39
CA ALA A 595 -20.52 -1.03 13.26
C ALA A 595 -20.77 -2.50 13.56
N ASP A 596 -19.90 -3.35 13.03
CA ASP A 596 -19.70 -4.71 13.47
C ASP A 596 -19.17 -4.64 14.92
N ASP A 597 -20.10 -4.41 15.86
CA ASP A 597 -20.05 -4.54 17.33
C ASP A 597 -19.04 -3.65 18.11
N GLU A 598 -19.59 -2.75 18.95
CA GLU A 598 -19.10 -2.58 20.34
C GLU A 598 -19.68 -3.71 21.20
#